data_AF-A0A1W0AWT4-F1
#
_entry.id   AF-A0A1W0AWT4-F1
#
_cell.length_a   1.000
_cell.length_b   1.000
_cell.length_c   1.000
_cell.angle_alpha   90.00
_cell.angle_beta   90.00
_cell.angle_gamma   90.00
#
_symmetry.space_group_name_H-M   'P 1'
#
loop_
_entity.id
_entity.type
_entity.pdbx_description
1 polymer ?
#
loop_
_entity_poly.entity_id
_entity_poly.type
_entity_poly.pdbx_seq_one_letter_code
_entity_poly.pdbx_strand_id
1 'polypeptide(L)'
;MVAHDSAPGAPHEGSETGHRHDAVVFQHDRAPLPLRGLVDQGVLTPAQLDAVLAALGEGRPVRLSAAKLLAEIAAYVGAALLLSGVGLLVIASWDDLARAGRVVLFAVVAVGLAGTGVALAGRRHGVFQALRVRRTVVAAPPSSGPGDEPVVSSGPGGAHGSAIGHPVAVGVNGAMAVSRPHSARTRLAAVLFVLSSLSTAAAVGSAVDSGSGDTAWVYACFAGLLVGIAGYLALPSLVGVLTVAGFSAAVVPGVMYELLDIDSPGPGIAVLGLGLVWFALTKLGAVTESWAGYLIAVVIAVYGAQLAGIAEESPVVYLLTALVALLCFGLYATDRSWVLILGGTAALALAAVEAVWDWTDGSIGAAAAVLVIGAGVLGIGSVLLARAPKSSELG
;
A
#
# COMPACT_ATOMS: atom_id res chain seq x y z
N MET A 1 17.85 89.01 -1.34
CA MET A 1 16.88 89.35 -0.30
C MET A 1 16.80 88.17 0.66
N VAL A 2 17.41 88.38 1.83
CA VAL A 2 17.23 87.72 3.13
C VAL A 2 17.66 86.24 3.27
N ALA A 3 18.87 86.12 3.82
CA ALA A 3 19.39 85.02 4.63
C ALA A 3 18.51 84.75 5.86
N HIS A 4 18.48 83.50 6.34
CA HIS A 4 18.40 83.28 7.78
C HIS A 4 19.21 82.05 8.21
N ASP A 5 20.34 82.40 8.79
CA ASP A 5 21.15 81.67 9.75
C ASP A 5 20.38 81.55 11.08
N SER A 6 20.47 80.39 11.76
CA SER A 6 20.35 80.19 13.23
C SER A 6 20.40 78.69 13.59
N ALA A 7 21.58 78.22 14.01
CA ALA A 7 21.72 77.29 15.15
C ALA A 7 21.62 78.11 16.47
N PRO A 8 21.67 77.57 17.72
CA PRO A 8 22.03 76.21 18.17
C PRO A 8 21.14 75.64 19.32
N GLY A 9 21.27 74.34 19.60
CA GLY A 9 20.66 73.71 20.79
C GLY A 9 21.08 72.26 21.01
N ALA A 10 22.22 72.05 21.66
CA ALA A 10 22.51 70.88 22.49
C ALA A 10 22.32 71.30 23.97
N PRO A 11 22.22 70.41 24.99
CA PRO A 11 22.52 68.97 24.99
C PRO A 11 21.48 68.10 25.72
N HIS A 12 21.41 66.81 25.41
CA HIS A 12 21.06 65.81 26.41
C HIS A 12 21.86 64.53 26.19
N GLU A 13 22.89 64.39 27.02
CA GLU A 13 23.40 63.11 27.48
C GLU A 13 22.24 62.27 28.01
N GLY A 14 22.14 61.05 27.51
CA GLY A 14 21.17 60.06 27.94
C GLY A 14 21.69 58.70 27.56
N SER A 15 22.38 58.09 28.52
CA SER A 15 22.71 56.67 28.64
C SER A 15 21.86 55.73 27.77
N GLU A 16 22.55 54.86 27.02
CA GLU A 16 22.39 53.40 27.13
C GLU A 16 23.17 52.75 25.99
N THR A 17 24.47 52.59 26.20
CA THR A 17 25.25 51.53 25.57
C THR A 17 24.81 50.19 26.18
N GLY A 18 23.57 49.79 25.90
CA GLY A 18 23.09 48.45 26.12
C GLY A 18 23.62 47.58 25.00
N HIS A 19 24.67 46.81 25.30
CA HIS A 19 25.10 45.67 24.51
C HIS A 19 23.88 44.80 24.16
N ARG A 20 23.33 45.00 22.96
CA ARG A 20 22.49 44.02 22.28
C ARG A 20 23.39 42.88 21.85
N HIS A 21 23.81 42.07 22.83
CA HIS A 21 24.01 40.66 22.61
C HIS A 21 22.64 40.14 22.20
N ASP A 22 22.40 40.16 20.88
CA ASP A 22 21.43 39.27 20.26
C ASP A 22 21.94 37.85 20.53
N ALA A 23 21.65 37.39 21.75
CA ALA A 23 21.59 35.99 22.07
C ALA A 23 20.57 35.43 21.09
N VAL A 24 21.10 34.86 20.01
CA VAL A 24 20.48 33.75 19.31
C VAL A 24 20.25 32.72 20.41
N VAL A 25 19.11 32.85 21.10
CA VAL A 25 18.57 31.85 22.00
C VAL A 25 18.34 30.66 21.10
N PHE A 26 19.35 29.80 21.10
CA PHE A 26 19.33 28.53 20.41
C PHE A 26 18.04 27.85 20.82
N GLN A 27 17.22 27.61 19.80
CA GLN A 27 15.94 26.92 19.83
C GLN A 27 16.18 25.44 20.16
N HIS A 28 16.79 25.15 21.32
CA HIS A 28 17.14 23.82 21.84
C HIS A 28 15.98 23.19 22.63
N ASP A 29 14.87 23.90 22.82
CA ASP A 29 13.84 23.49 23.77
C ASP A 29 12.56 22.90 23.15
N ARG A 30 12.70 22.26 21.99
CA ARG A 30 11.64 21.38 21.44
C ARG A 30 12.16 19.99 21.18
N ALA A 31 12.75 19.38 22.22
CA ALA A 31 12.68 17.92 22.29
C ALA A 31 11.19 17.53 22.28
N PRO A 32 10.76 16.54 21.48
CA PRO A 32 9.39 16.05 21.52
C PRO A 32 9.04 15.68 22.97
N LEU A 33 7.99 16.30 23.53
CA LEU A 33 7.47 16.06 24.88
C LEU A 33 7.44 14.57 25.31
N PRO A 34 7.16 13.59 24.41
CA PRO A 34 7.15 12.17 24.78
C PRO A 34 8.47 11.58 25.26
N LEU A 35 9.63 12.07 24.79
CA LEU A 35 10.94 11.49 25.13
C LEU A 35 11.44 11.94 26.51
N ARG A 36 11.05 13.14 26.96
CA ARG A 36 11.34 13.62 28.33
C ARG A 36 10.60 12.80 29.38
N GLY A 37 9.34 12.42 29.09
CA GLY A 37 8.56 11.54 29.97
C GLY A 37 9.23 10.18 30.21
N LEU A 38 9.97 9.63 29.23
CA LEU A 38 10.74 8.40 29.40
C LEU A 38 11.96 8.55 30.31
N VAL A 39 12.51 9.77 30.43
CA VAL A 39 13.57 10.08 31.40
C VAL A 39 12.99 10.23 32.79
N ASP A 40 11.85 10.91 32.91
CA ASP A 40 11.14 11.08 34.19
C ASP A 40 10.65 9.72 34.75
N GLN A 41 10.30 8.78 33.87
CA GLN A 41 9.95 7.39 34.23
C GLN A 41 11.17 6.50 34.54
N GLY A 42 12.40 7.02 34.43
CA GLY A 42 13.64 6.26 34.67
C GLY A 42 13.97 5.21 33.60
N VAL A 43 13.25 5.19 32.48
CA VAL A 43 13.46 4.25 31.37
C VAL A 43 14.70 4.65 30.55
N LEU A 44 14.90 5.95 30.36
CA LEU A 44 16.08 6.51 29.72
C LEU A 44 16.86 7.37 30.72
N THR A 45 18.18 7.24 30.73
CA THR A 45 19.02 8.22 31.42
C THR A 45 19.09 9.52 30.61
N PRO A 46 19.34 10.68 31.24
CA PRO A 46 19.55 11.93 30.52
C PRO A 46 20.63 11.83 29.43
N ALA A 47 21.71 11.11 29.71
CA ALA A 47 22.79 10.86 28.74
C ALA A 47 22.34 10.01 27.53
N GLN A 48 21.43 9.05 27.73
CA GLN A 48 20.86 8.27 26.62
C GLN A 48 19.86 9.10 25.81
N LEU A 49 19.07 9.97 26.46
CA LEU A 49 18.21 10.91 25.75
C LEU A 49 19.05 11.84 24.87
N ASP A 50 20.14 12.39 25.40
CA ASP A 50 21.05 13.24 24.65
C ASP A 50 21.72 12.47 23.50
N ALA A 51 22.12 11.21 23.70
CA ALA A 51 22.64 10.36 22.64
C ALA A 51 21.60 10.04 21.55
N VAL A 52 20.33 9.83 21.93
CA VAL A 52 19.23 9.60 21.00
C VAL A 52 18.88 10.89 20.25
N LEU A 53 18.83 12.04 20.93
CA LEU A 53 18.59 13.34 20.30
C LEU A 53 19.77 13.74 19.40
N ALA A 54 21.00 13.40 19.76
CA ALA A 54 22.17 13.57 18.91
C ALA A 54 22.08 12.68 17.68
N ALA A 55 21.74 11.40 17.83
CA ALA A 55 21.55 10.47 16.71
C ALA A 55 20.38 10.87 15.80
N LEU A 56 19.28 11.39 16.36
CA LEU A 56 18.14 11.93 15.61
C LEU A 56 18.46 13.28 14.97
N GLY A 57 19.29 14.10 15.61
CA GLY A 57 19.75 15.41 15.13
C GLY A 57 20.78 15.31 14.01
N GLU A 58 21.62 14.26 14.01
CA GLU A 58 22.46 13.86 12.88
C GLU A 58 21.61 13.41 11.68
N GLY A 59 20.40 12.91 11.94
CA GLY A 59 19.35 12.70 10.95
C GLY A 59 18.65 13.97 10.48
N ARG A 60 19.31 15.15 10.54
CA ARG A 60 18.80 16.38 9.92
C ARG A 60 18.34 16.03 8.50
N PRO A 61 17.10 16.35 8.10
CA PRO A 61 16.69 16.18 6.72
C PRO A 61 17.72 16.94 5.90
N VAL A 62 18.47 16.21 5.07
CA VAL A 62 19.40 16.80 4.12
C VAL A 62 18.56 17.84 3.39
N ARG A 63 18.80 19.13 3.65
CA ARG A 63 18.15 20.19 2.89
C ARG A 63 18.64 19.96 1.47
N LEU A 64 17.81 19.30 0.67
CA LEU A 64 18.06 19.15 -0.76
C LEU A 64 18.25 20.59 -1.26
N SER A 65 19.41 20.89 -1.85
CA SER A 65 19.63 22.22 -2.38
C SER A 65 18.49 22.54 -3.34
N ALA A 66 18.02 23.80 -3.37
CA ALA A 66 16.94 24.20 -4.27
C ALA A 66 17.25 23.81 -5.73
N ALA A 67 18.54 23.82 -6.10
CA ALA A 67 19.02 23.32 -7.38
C ALA A 67 18.74 21.83 -7.62
N LYS A 68 18.90 20.97 -6.60
CA LYS A 68 18.58 19.54 -6.70
C LYS A 68 17.08 19.29 -6.82
N LEU A 69 16.26 20.05 -6.08
CA LEU A 69 14.80 19.98 -6.21
C LEU A 69 14.32 20.46 -7.59
N LEU A 70 14.88 21.57 -8.09
CA LEU A 70 14.59 22.06 -9.44
C LEU A 70 15.04 21.08 -10.52
N ALA A 71 16.21 20.44 -10.36
CA ALA A 71 16.67 19.40 -11.28
C ALA A 71 15.75 18.17 -11.26
N GLU A 72 15.25 17.78 -10.08
CA GLU A 72 14.30 16.68 -9.93
C GLU A 72 12.94 17.00 -10.58
N ILE A 73 12.39 18.20 -10.34
CA ILE A 73 11.16 18.67 -11.00
C ILE A 73 11.36 18.76 -12.52
N ALA A 74 12.47 19.35 -12.99
CA ALA A 74 12.77 19.46 -14.42
C ALA A 74 12.91 18.09 -15.09
N ALA A 75 13.48 17.10 -14.39
CA ALA A 75 13.56 15.73 -14.89
C ALA A 75 12.18 15.08 -15.00
N TYR A 76 11.29 15.23 -14.01
CA TYR A 76 9.93 14.70 -14.09
C TYR A 76 9.10 15.38 -15.17
N VAL A 77 9.18 16.71 -15.28
CA VAL A 77 8.48 17.48 -16.32
C VAL A 77 9.01 17.13 -17.70
N GLY A 78 10.33 17.03 -17.86
CA GLY A 78 10.96 16.62 -19.12
C GLY A 78 10.57 15.20 -19.54
N ALA A 79 10.52 14.26 -18.59
CA ALA A 79 10.05 12.90 -18.86
C ALA A 79 8.57 12.87 -19.26
N ALA A 80 7.71 13.62 -18.56
CA ALA A 80 6.29 13.74 -18.90
C ALA A 80 6.07 14.34 -20.29
N LEU A 81 6.77 15.44 -20.62
CA LEU A 81 6.69 16.07 -21.94
C LEU A 81 7.20 15.15 -23.05
N LEU A 82 8.29 14.42 -22.82
CA LEU A 82 8.82 13.46 -23.79
C LEU A 82 7.82 12.32 -24.01
N LEU A 83 7.24 11.76 -22.95
CA LEU A 83 6.21 10.72 -23.04
C LEU A 83 4.96 11.23 -23.77
N SER A 84 4.50 12.45 -23.47
CA SER A 84 3.38 13.07 -24.18
C SER A 84 3.69 13.32 -25.64
N GLY A 85 4.89 13.79 -25.98
CA GLY A 85 5.32 14.01 -27.36
C GLY A 85 5.37 12.71 -28.16
N VAL A 86 5.91 11.64 -27.58
CA VAL A 86 5.88 10.30 -28.18
C VAL A 86 4.43 9.82 -28.35
N GLY A 87 3.58 10.00 -27.34
CA GLY A 87 2.16 9.63 -27.42
C GLY A 87 1.42 10.38 -28.53
N LEU A 88 1.61 11.69 -28.64
CA LEU A 88 1.03 12.50 -29.71
C LEU A 88 1.54 12.09 -31.08
N LEU A 89 2.84 11.81 -31.21
CA LEU A 89 3.42 11.33 -32.47
C LEU A 89 2.81 9.97 -32.85
N VAL A 90 2.68 9.04 -31.91
CA VAL A 90 2.07 7.72 -32.14
C VAL A 90 0.61 7.86 -32.56
N ILE A 91 -0.17 8.74 -31.90
CA ILE A 91 -1.57 8.98 -32.26
C ILE A 91 -1.68 9.62 -33.65
N ALA A 92 -0.88 10.65 -33.93
CA ALA A 92 -0.93 11.37 -35.20
C ALA A 92 -0.43 10.55 -36.40
N SER A 93 0.49 9.61 -36.17
CA SER A 93 1.05 8.73 -37.22
C SER A 93 0.43 7.34 -37.25
N TRP A 94 -0.58 7.06 -36.41
CA TRP A 94 -1.11 5.72 -36.22
C TRP A 94 -1.64 5.09 -37.51
N ASP A 95 -2.37 5.88 -38.29
CA ASP A 95 -2.98 5.46 -39.55
C ASP A 95 -1.95 5.33 -40.68
N ASP A 96 -0.89 6.15 -40.65
CA ASP A 96 0.20 6.13 -41.64
C ASP A 96 1.22 5.01 -41.36
N LEU A 97 1.30 4.54 -40.12
CA LEU A 97 2.23 3.48 -39.74
C LEU A 97 1.71 2.12 -40.22
N ALA A 98 2.41 1.57 -41.22
CA ALA A 98 2.25 0.18 -41.60
C ALA A 98 2.28 -0.73 -40.37
N ARG A 99 1.44 -1.77 -40.36
CA ARG A 99 1.31 -2.71 -39.22
C ARG A 99 2.67 -3.18 -38.70
N ALA A 100 3.59 -3.53 -39.61
CA ALA A 100 4.96 -3.94 -39.26
C ALA A 100 5.74 -2.85 -38.49
N GLY A 101 5.56 -1.58 -38.84
CA GLY A 101 6.16 -0.44 -38.13
C GLY A 101 5.69 -0.32 -36.69
N ARG A 102 4.39 -0.52 -36.43
CA ARG A 102 3.83 -0.49 -35.06
C ARG A 102 4.40 -1.61 -34.20
N VAL A 103 4.43 -2.83 -34.74
CA VAL A 103 4.96 -4.00 -34.04
C VAL A 103 6.43 -3.81 -33.68
N VAL A 104 7.27 -3.40 -34.63
CA VAL A 104 8.71 -3.19 -34.40
C VAL A 104 8.94 -2.07 -33.38
N LEU A 105 8.21 -0.95 -33.50
CA LEU A 105 8.32 0.18 -32.57
C LEU A 105 8.06 -0.26 -31.13
N PHE A 106 6.91 -0.90 -30.88
CA PHE A 106 6.54 -1.32 -29.52
C PHE A 106 7.43 -2.44 -28.99
N ALA A 107 7.85 -3.38 -29.84
CA ALA A 107 8.77 -4.45 -29.44
C ALA A 107 10.13 -3.89 -29.00
N VAL A 108 10.69 -2.92 -29.74
CA VAL A 108 11.96 -2.27 -29.38
C VAL A 108 11.82 -1.50 -28.06
N VAL A 109 10.73 -0.74 -27.89
CA VAL A 109 10.45 -0.01 -26.64
C VAL A 109 10.31 -0.99 -25.48
N ALA A 110 9.56 -2.09 -25.63
CA ALA A 110 9.38 -3.11 -24.60
C ALA A 110 10.70 -3.74 -24.15
N VAL A 111 11.55 -4.13 -25.10
CA VAL A 111 12.87 -4.74 -24.82
C VAL A 111 13.81 -3.73 -24.16
N GLY A 112 13.84 -2.48 -24.63
CA GLY A 112 14.66 -1.41 -24.05
C GLY A 112 14.26 -1.10 -22.60
N LEU A 113 12.96 -0.99 -22.32
CA LEU A 113 12.42 -0.76 -20.98
C LEU A 113 12.72 -1.94 -20.04
N ALA A 114 12.46 -3.18 -20.48
CA ALA A 114 12.76 -4.38 -19.70
C ALA A 114 14.26 -4.50 -19.38
N GLY A 115 15.12 -4.31 -20.38
CA GLY A 115 16.57 -4.37 -20.22
C GLY A 115 17.09 -3.31 -19.24
N THR A 116 16.57 -2.08 -19.33
CA THR A 116 16.90 -0.99 -18.40
C THR A 116 16.41 -1.29 -16.99
N GLY A 117 15.20 -1.83 -16.84
CA GLY A 117 14.65 -2.27 -15.56
C GLY A 117 15.53 -3.33 -14.89
N VAL A 118 15.95 -4.36 -15.65
CA VAL A 118 16.86 -5.42 -15.18
C VAL A 118 18.23 -4.86 -14.78
N ALA A 119 18.77 -3.91 -15.54
CA ALA A 119 20.05 -3.27 -15.22
C ALA A 119 19.97 -2.44 -13.91
N LEU A 120 18.89 -1.69 -13.72
CA LEU A 120 18.64 -0.87 -12.52
C LEU A 120 18.31 -1.69 -11.28
N ALA A 121 17.67 -2.85 -11.44
CA ALA A 121 17.33 -3.77 -10.35
C ALA A 121 18.57 -4.30 -9.61
N GLY A 122 19.74 -4.28 -10.25
CA GLY A 122 20.99 -4.79 -9.67
C GLY A 122 21.06 -6.30 -9.73
N ARG A 123 22.07 -6.81 -10.44
CA ARG A 123 22.13 -8.17 -11.00
C ARG A 123 22.18 -9.36 -10.02
N ARG A 124 22.16 -9.22 -8.67
CA ARG A 124 22.65 -10.35 -7.82
C ARG A 124 22.02 -10.76 -6.48
N HIS A 125 21.12 -10.06 -5.79
CA HIS A 125 20.86 -10.43 -4.37
C HIS A 125 19.41 -10.72 -3.95
N GLY A 126 18.38 -10.50 -4.78
CA GLY A 126 16.98 -10.56 -4.32
C GLY A 126 16.17 -11.81 -4.68
N VAL A 127 16.43 -12.44 -5.82
CA VAL A 127 15.40 -13.30 -6.47
C VAL A 127 15.17 -14.65 -5.76
N PHE A 128 16.11 -15.13 -4.92
CA PHE A 128 15.99 -16.44 -4.27
C PHE A 128 15.86 -16.42 -2.73
N GLN A 129 15.81 -15.25 -2.08
CA GLN A 129 15.72 -15.21 -0.61
C GLN A 129 14.29 -15.43 -0.08
N ALA A 130 13.26 -15.03 -0.81
CA ALA A 130 11.86 -15.15 -0.37
C ALA A 130 11.42 -16.61 -0.12
N LEU A 131 12.03 -17.57 -0.81
CA LEU A 131 11.72 -19.00 -0.64
C LEU A 131 12.52 -19.69 0.49
N ARG A 132 13.56 -19.04 1.06
CA ARG A 132 14.41 -19.67 2.10
C ARG A 132 13.98 -19.39 3.55
N VAL A 133 13.22 -18.34 3.81
CA VAL A 133 12.98 -17.89 5.20
C VAL A 133 11.86 -18.66 5.92
N ARG A 134 10.98 -19.38 5.19
CA ARG A 134 9.82 -20.04 5.81
C ARG A 134 10.04 -21.46 6.34
N ARG A 135 11.29 -21.96 6.38
CA ARG A 135 11.60 -23.32 6.86
C ARG A 135 12.63 -23.40 7.99
N THR A 136 12.78 -22.34 8.78
CA THR A 136 13.31 -22.48 10.15
C THR A 136 12.13 -22.58 11.10
N VAL A 137 11.43 -23.71 11.04
CA VAL A 137 10.82 -24.26 12.26
C VAL A 137 12.01 -24.49 13.17
N VAL A 138 12.15 -23.62 14.17
CA VAL A 138 13.05 -23.86 15.31
C VAL A 138 12.64 -25.22 15.84
N ALA A 139 13.42 -26.24 15.50
CA ALA A 139 13.36 -27.50 16.20
C ALA A 139 13.58 -27.12 17.67
N ALA A 140 12.51 -27.19 18.47
CA ALA A 140 12.63 -27.00 19.90
C ALA A 140 13.76 -27.93 20.37
N PRO A 141 14.75 -27.42 21.12
CA PRO A 141 15.78 -28.29 21.66
C PRO A 141 15.07 -29.42 22.42
N PRO A 142 15.45 -30.69 22.20
CA PRO A 142 14.83 -31.79 22.91
C PRO A 142 14.96 -31.50 24.40
N SER A 143 13.82 -31.37 25.09
CA SER A 143 13.75 -31.25 26.53
C SER A 143 14.56 -32.39 27.12
N SER A 144 15.72 -32.04 27.69
CA SER A 144 16.53 -32.95 28.48
C SER A 144 15.64 -33.60 29.54
N GLY A 145 15.83 -34.90 29.70
CA GLY A 145 14.92 -35.79 30.40
C GLY A 145 14.73 -35.52 31.90
N PRO A 146 13.85 -36.31 32.53
CA PRO A 146 13.57 -36.23 33.96
C PRO A 146 14.69 -36.93 34.73
N GLY A 147 15.54 -36.17 35.40
CA GLY A 147 16.58 -36.71 36.27
C GLY A 147 17.30 -35.60 37.02
N ASP A 148 17.21 -35.67 38.36
CA ASP A 148 17.96 -34.94 39.37
C ASP A 148 17.25 -33.73 40.00
N GLU A 149 16.28 -34.04 40.87
CA GLU A 149 15.92 -33.17 41.99
C GLU A 149 17.07 -33.18 43.03
N PRO A 150 17.65 -32.04 43.40
CA PRO A 150 18.44 -31.94 44.62
C PRO A 150 17.50 -31.79 45.82
N VAL A 151 17.57 -32.77 46.72
CA VAL A 151 16.97 -32.76 48.06
C VAL A 151 17.43 -31.52 48.83
N VAL A 152 16.54 -30.54 48.99
CA VAL A 152 16.76 -29.38 49.86
C VAL A 152 16.18 -29.70 51.24
N SER A 153 17.13 -29.95 52.14
CA SER A 153 16.99 -30.04 53.59
C SER A 153 16.29 -28.80 54.18
N SER A 154 15.24 -29.05 54.95
CA SER A 154 14.49 -28.07 55.74
C SER A 154 15.27 -27.59 56.96
N GLY A 155 15.47 -26.28 57.07
CA GLY A 155 15.94 -25.60 58.28
C GLY A 155 14.99 -24.47 58.66
N PRO A 156 14.55 -24.35 59.92
CA PRO A 156 13.71 -23.24 60.36
C PRO A 156 14.57 -22.13 60.95
N GLY A 157 14.58 -20.95 60.33
CA GLY A 157 15.11 -19.75 60.96
C GLY A 157 15.58 -18.69 59.98
N GLY A 158 14.99 -17.50 60.09
CA GLY A 158 15.59 -16.29 59.54
C GLY A 158 14.63 -15.49 58.67
N ALA A 159 13.91 -14.57 59.31
CA ALA A 159 13.39 -13.38 58.64
C ALA A 159 14.56 -12.60 58.04
N HIS A 160 14.55 -12.33 56.74
CA HIS A 160 15.13 -11.15 56.09
C HIS A 160 14.74 -11.15 54.61
N GLY A 161 14.22 -10.02 54.14
CA GLY A 161 13.71 -9.87 52.78
C GLY A 161 14.79 -10.01 51.71
N SER A 162 14.37 -10.40 50.51
CA SER A 162 15.00 -9.96 49.26
C SER A 162 14.17 -10.44 48.07
N ALA A 163 13.78 -9.48 47.24
CA ALA A 163 13.68 -9.57 45.78
C ALA A 163 13.04 -10.85 45.17
N ILE A 164 11.70 -10.87 45.14
CA ILE A 164 10.97 -11.63 44.11
C ILE A 164 10.90 -10.73 42.86
N GLY A 165 11.96 -10.78 42.06
CA GLY A 165 11.97 -10.24 40.71
C GLY A 165 11.53 -11.32 39.72
N HIS A 166 10.24 -11.36 39.39
CA HIS A 166 9.79 -12.14 38.24
C HIS A 166 10.29 -11.46 36.96
N PRO A 167 11.08 -12.12 36.09
CA PRO A 167 11.31 -11.61 34.76
C PRO A 167 9.99 -11.69 33.99
N VAL A 168 9.28 -10.56 33.91
CA VAL A 168 8.18 -10.39 32.95
C VAL A 168 8.83 -10.44 31.57
N ALA A 169 8.75 -11.60 30.92
CA ALA A 169 9.06 -11.76 29.52
C ALA A 169 7.97 -11.02 28.72
N VAL A 170 8.09 -9.69 28.66
CA VAL A 170 7.32 -8.85 27.74
C VAL A 170 7.84 -9.21 26.35
N GLY A 171 7.16 -10.16 25.70
CA GLY A 171 7.35 -10.49 24.30
C GLY A 171 6.91 -9.32 23.43
N VAL A 172 7.76 -8.30 23.33
CA VAL A 172 7.64 -7.20 22.36
C VAL A 172 7.98 -7.77 20.97
N ASN A 173 7.10 -8.61 20.44
CA ASN A 173 7.08 -9.01 19.03
C ASN A 173 6.41 -7.92 18.16
N GLY A 174 6.46 -6.66 18.61
CA GLY A 174 6.14 -5.49 17.82
C GLY A 174 7.42 -4.91 17.24
N ALA A 175 8.16 -5.71 16.47
CA ALA A 175 9.20 -5.18 15.61
C ALA A 175 8.49 -4.26 14.60
N MET A 176 8.43 -2.97 14.92
CA MET A 176 8.28 -1.91 13.94
C MET A 176 9.43 -2.11 12.96
N ALA A 177 9.16 -2.89 11.92
CA ALA A 177 9.98 -2.96 10.74
C ALA A 177 10.01 -1.54 10.19
N VAL A 178 11.04 -0.80 10.59
CA VAL A 178 11.37 0.50 10.04
C VAL A 178 11.52 0.23 8.55
N SER A 179 10.49 0.59 7.78
CA SER A 179 10.44 0.47 6.33
C SER A 179 11.66 1.19 5.79
N ARG A 180 12.71 0.44 5.44
CA ARG A 180 13.87 1.04 4.81
C ARG A 180 13.36 1.76 3.57
N PRO A 181 13.64 3.07 3.43
CA PRO A 181 13.16 3.83 2.30
C PRO A 181 13.61 3.10 1.04
N HIS A 182 12.64 2.61 0.27
CA HIS A 182 12.91 1.94 -1.00
C HIS A 182 13.75 2.88 -1.85
N SER A 183 14.91 2.39 -2.31
CA SER A 183 15.79 3.23 -3.12
C SER A 183 15.03 3.70 -4.37
N ALA A 184 15.24 4.96 -4.78
CA ALA A 184 14.60 5.52 -5.97
C ALA A 184 14.81 4.64 -7.22
N ARG A 185 15.94 3.92 -7.28
CA ARG A 185 16.28 2.97 -8.36
C ARG A 185 15.31 1.80 -8.44
N THR A 186 14.90 1.24 -7.29
CA THR A 186 13.94 0.12 -7.22
C THR A 186 12.57 0.55 -7.72
N ARG A 187 12.13 1.77 -7.36
CA ARG A 187 10.86 2.34 -7.83
C ARG A 187 10.89 2.57 -9.35
N LEU A 188 11.97 3.14 -9.86
CA LEU A 188 12.15 3.36 -11.29
C LEU A 188 12.14 2.03 -12.07
N ALA A 189 12.86 1.00 -11.59
CA ALA A 189 12.87 -0.31 -12.21
C ALA A 189 11.47 -0.93 -12.29
N ALA A 190 10.67 -0.83 -11.22
CA ALA A 190 9.29 -1.30 -11.21
C ALA A 190 8.44 -0.60 -12.28
N VAL A 191 8.53 0.73 -12.42
CA VAL A 191 7.80 1.49 -13.44
C VAL A 191 8.22 1.06 -14.85
N LEU A 192 9.52 0.82 -15.09
CA LEU A 192 10.01 0.36 -16.39
C LEU A 192 9.47 -1.03 -16.77
N PHE A 193 9.32 -1.95 -15.81
CA PHE A 193 8.69 -3.24 -16.07
C PHE A 193 7.21 -3.10 -16.43
N VAL A 194 6.50 -2.19 -15.79
CA VAL A 194 5.09 -1.90 -16.09
C VAL A 194 4.94 -1.33 -17.49
N LEU A 195 5.76 -0.35 -17.86
CA LEU A 195 5.77 0.22 -19.20
C LEU A 195 6.19 -0.82 -20.26
N SER A 196 7.09 -1.74 -19.93
CA SER A 196 7.48 -2.84 -20.80
C SER A 196 6.32 -3.83 -21.03
N SER A 197 5.57 -4.16 -19.99
CA SER A 197 4.36 -5.01 -20.08
C SER A 197 3.29 -4.36 -20.96
N LEU A 198 3.01 -3.06 -20.77
CA LEU A 198 2.09 -2.29 -21.62
C LEU A 198 2.56 -2.23 -23.07
N SER A 199 3.86 -1.98 -23.30
CA SER A 199 4.44 -1.94 -24.65
C SER A 199 4.38 -3.31 -25.33
N THR A 200 4.57 -4.39 -24.57
CA THR A 200 4.45 -5.77 -25.10
C THR A 200 3.01 -6.05 -25.52
N ALA A 201 2.03 -5.67 -24.70
CA ALA A 201 0.63 -5.80 -25.06
C ALA A 201 0.32 -5.03 -26.36
N ALA A 202 0.76 -3.77 -26.47
CA ALA A 202 0.58 -2.97 -27.68
C ALA A 202 1.25 -3.59 -28.94
N ALA A 203 2.46 -4.16 -28.78
CA ALA A 203 3.16 -4.84 -29.86
C ALA A 203 2.40 -6.06 -30.36
N VAL A 204 1.94 -6.93 -29.44
CA VAL A 204 1.20 -8.15 -29.78
C VAL A 204 -0.17 -7.82 -30.36
N GLY A 205 -0.89 -6.86 -29.77
CA GLY A 205 -2.17 -6.40 -30.31
C GLY A 205 -2.04 -5.88 -31.74
N SER A 206 -1.03 -5.05 -32.01
CA SER A 206 -0.77 -4.55 -33.37
C SER A 206 -0.35 -5.65 -34.35
N ALA A 207 0.31 -6.72 -33.87
CA ALA A 207 0.74 -7.83 -34.71
C ALA A 207 -0.43 -8.73 -35.11
N VAL A 208 -1.34 -8.98 -34.17
CA VAL A 208 -2.46 -9.91 -34.32
C VAL A 208 -3.68 -9.24 -34.95
N ASP A 209 -3.84 -7.92 -34.82
CA ASP A 209 -4.93 -7.16 -35.43
C ASP A 209 -4.94 -7.36 -36.95
N SER A 210 -5.67 -8.35 -37.44
CA SER A 210 -5.83 -8.68 -38.85
C SER A 210 -6.96 -7.89 -39.51
N GLY A 211 -7.67 -7.04 -38.76
CA GLY A 211 -8.83 -6.28 -39.21
C GLY A 211 -10.15 -7.05 -39.24
N SER A 212 -10.18 -8.31 -38.82
CA SER A 212 -11.39 -9.16 -38.91
C SER A 212 -11.71 -9.96 -37.65
N GLY A 213 -10.95 -9.79 -36.56
CA GLY A 213 -11.13 -10.61 -35.35
C GLY A 213 -10.99 -9.79 -34.07
N ASP A 214 -12.03 -9.85 -33.24
CA ASP A 214 -12.09 -9.21 -31.93
C ASP A 214 -11.18 -9.90 -30.89
N THR A 215 -10.52 -11.01 -31.23
CA THR A 215 -9.60 -11.73 -30.31
C THR A 215 -8.24 -11.03 -30.10
N ALA A 216 -7.85 -10.06 -30.94
CA ALA A 216 -6.51 -9.47 -30.93
C ALA A 216 -6.15 -8.81 -29.59
N TRP A 217 -7.11 -8.15 -28.94
CA TRP A 217 -6.90 -7.49 -27.65
C TRP A 217 -6.69 -8.51 -26.51
N VAL A 218 -7.28 -9.71 -26.60
CA VAL A 218 -7.09 -10.79 -25.60
C VAL A 218 -5.65 -11.29 -25.61
N TYR A 219 -5.11 -11.55 -26.81
CA TYR A 219 -3.70 -11.95 -26.96
C TYR A 219 -2.74 -10.86 -26.50
N ALA A 220 -3.06 -9.59 -26.78
CA ALA A 220 -2.31 -8.45 -26.28
C ALA A 220 -2.27 -8.42 -24.74
N CYS A 221 -3.44 -8.53 -24.09
CA CYS A 221 -3.54 -8.55 -22.64
C CYS A 221 -2.83 -9.76 -22.03
N PHE A 222 -2.90 -10.93 -22.68
CA PHE A 222 -2.20 -12.14 -22.22
C PHE A 222 -0.68 -11.98 -22.27
N ALA A 223 -0.14 -11.44 -23.36
CA ALA A 223 1.30 -11.15 -23.47
C ALA A 223 1.75 -10.11 -22.43
N GLY A 224 0.95 -9.05 -22.25
CA GLY A 224 1.15 -8.06 -21.20
C GLY A 224 1.19 -8.70 -19.80
N LEU A 225 0.23 -9.60 -19.51
CA LEU A 225 0.15 -10.34 -18.25
C LEU A 225 1.42 -11.16 -17.98
N LEU A 226 1.92 -11.91 -18.96
CA LEU A 226 3.14 -12.73 -18.81
C LEU A 226 4.36 -11.87 -18.48
N VAL A 227 4.54 -10.75 -19.19
CA VAL A 227 5.63 -9.81 -18.90
C VAL A 227 5.42 -9.13 -17.54
N GLY A 228 4.18 -8.79 -17.18
CA GLY A 228 3.83 -8.24 -15.88
C GLY A 228 4.17 -9.19 -14.73
N ILE A 229 3.85 -10.48 -14.87
CA ILE A 229 4.20 -11.53 -13.90
C ILE A 229 5.71 -11.66 -13.79
N ALA A 230 6.43 -11.73 -14.91
CA ALA A 230 7.89 -11.79 -14.90
C ALA A 230 8.52 -10.56 -14.22
N GLY A 231 8.00 -9.37 -14.51
CA GLY A 231 8.41 -8.11 -13.87
C GLY A 231 8.14 -8.08 -12.37
N TYR A 232 6.97 -8.57 -11.94
CA TYR A 232 6.62 -8.69 -10.53
C TYR A 232 7.52 -9.71 -9.79
N LEU A 233 7.80 -10.86 -10.38
CA LEU A 233 8.70 -11.87 -9.81
C LEU A 233 10.14 -11.37 -9.73
N ALA A 234 10.58 -10.55 -10.70
CA ALA A 234 11.90 -9.93 -10.69
C ALA A 234 12.01 -8.83 -9.62
N LEU A 235 10.97 -8.01 -9.49
CA LEU A 235 10.93 -6.88 -8.56
C LEU A 235 9.53 -6.75 -7.90
N PRO A 236 9.31 -7.47 -6.78
CA PRO A 236 8.04 -7.45 -6.09
C PRO A 236 7.69 -6.02 -5.64
N SER A 237 6.67 -5.43 -6.27
CA SER A 237 6.29 -4.02 -6.09
C SER A 237 4.78 -3.83 -6.23
N LEU A 238 4.23 -2.83 -5.55
CA LEU A 238 2.80 -2.51 -5.60
C LEU A 238 2.30 -2.26 -7.03
N VAL A 239 3.07 -1.49 -7.82
CA VAL A 239 2.72 -1.19 -9.21
C VAL A 239 2.75 -2.45 -10.08
N GLY A 240 3.69 -3.37 -9.83
CA GLY A 240 3.75 -4.67 -10.49
C GLY A 240 2.51 -5.52 -10.19
N VAL A 241 2.08 -5.60 -8.92
CA VAL A 241 0.85 -6.32 -8.52
C VAL A 241 -0.37 -5.74 -9.23
N LEU A 242 -0.52 -4.40 -9.22
CA LEU A 242 -1.64 -3.73 -9.89
C LEU A 242 -1.66 -3.99 -11.39
N THR A 243 -0.48 -4.09 -12.01
CA THR A 243 -0.34 -4.40 -13.44
C THR A 243 -0.78 -5.83 -13.75
N VAL A 244 -0.31 -6.81 -12.95
CA VAL A 244 -0.73 -8.22 -13.08
C VAL A 244 -2.23 -8.34 -12.85
N ALA A 245 -2.77 -7.66 -11.84
CA ALA A 245 -4.20 -7.63 -11.55
C ALA A 245 -5.02 -7.07 -12.73
N GLY A 246 -4.65 -5.89 -13.23
CA GLY A 246 -5.34 -5.25 -14.35
C GLY A 246 -5.34 -6.11 -15.61
N PHE A 247 -4.19 -6.67 -16.00
CA PHE A 247 -4.15 -7.57 -17.15
C PHE A 247 -4.92 -8.87 -16.91
N SER A 248 -4.84 -9.48 -15.72
CA SER A 248 -5.62 -10.69 -15.42
C SER A 248 -7.13 -10.44 -15.49
N ALA A 249 -7.58 -9.28 -14.99
CA ALA A 249 -8.98 -8.87 -15.04
C ALA A 249 -9.48 -8.58 -16.46
N ALA A 250 -8.59 -8.21 -17.39
CA ALA A 250 -8.94 -8.05 -18.81
C ALA A 250 -8.91 -9.40 -19.56
N VAL A 251 -7.89 -10.23 -19.31
CA VAL A 251 -7.71 -11.53 -19.98
C VAL A 251 -8.87 -12.48 -19.70
N VAL A 252 -9.29 -12.61 -18.44
CA VAL A 252 -10.31 -13.61 -18.07
C VAL A 252 -11.64 -13.41 -18.81
N PRO A 253 -12.30 -12.24 -18.78
CA PRO A 253 -13.54 -12.04 -19.53
C PRO A 253 -13.28 -12.10 -21.05
N GLY A 254 -12.15 -11.58 -21.53
CA GLY A 254 -11.80 -11.65 -22.96
C GLY A 254 -11.68 -13.08 -23.48
N VAL A 255 -11.06 -13.98 -22.70
CA VAL A 255 -10.98 -15.40 -23.07
C VAL A 255 -12.36 -16.05 -23.08
N MET A 256 -13.23 -15.72 -22.12
CA MET A 256 -14.58 -16.29 -22.06
C MET A 256 -15.44 -15.84 -23.25
N TYR A 257 -15.47 -14.53 -23.56
CA TYR A 257 -16.25 -13.97 -24.65
C TYR A 257 -15.68 -14.35 -26.03
N GLU A 258 -14.39 -14.09 -26.25
CA GLU A 258 -13.83 -14.12 -27.60
C GLU A 258 -13.29 -15.50 -28.01
N LEU A 259 -12.80 -16.28 -27.03
CA LEU A 259 -12.08 -17.52 -27.30
C LEU A 259 -12.93 -18.77 -27.07
N LEU A 260 -13.83 -18.72 -26.09
CA LEU A 260 -14.68 -19.85 -25.74
C LEU A 260 -16.13 -19.65 -26.20
N ASP A 261 -16.49 -18.47 -26.71
CA ASP A 261 -17.85 -18.12 -27.13
C ASP A 261 -18.88 -18.41 -26.02
N ILE A 262 -18.46 -18.17 -24.76
CA ILE A 262 -19.29 -18.39 -23.58
C ILE A 262 -19.98 -17.07 -23.25
N ASP A 263 -21.26 -17.03 -23.55
CA ASP A 263 -22.15 -15.96 -23.13
C ASP A 263 -22.33 -15.93 -21.59
N SER A 264 -23.03 -14.90 -21.13
CA SER A 264 -23.45 -14.75 -19.74
C SER A 264 -24.18 -15.98 -19.19
N PRO A 265 -23.99 -16.34 -17.91
CA PRO A 265 -23.23 -15.62 -16.87
C PRO A 265 -21.74 -16.02 -16.77
N GLY A 266 -21.23 -16.83 -17.71
CA GLY A 266 -19.90 -17.45 -17.62
C GLY A 266 -18.73 -16.48 -17.34
N PRO A 267 -18.59 -15.37 -18.09
CA PRO A 267 -17.54 -14.38 -17.88
C PRO A 267 -17.52 -13.78 -16.47
N GLY A 268 -18.69 -13.48 -15.90
CA GLY A 268 -18.80 -12.95 -14.54
C GLY A 268 -18.35 -13.96 -13.47
N ILE A 269 -18.78 -15.23 -13.61
CA ILE A 269 -18.34 -16.31 -12.72
C ILE A 269 -16.82 -16.52 -12.81
N ALA A 270 -16.25 -16.44 -14.02
CA ALA A 270 -14.81 -16.56 -14.21
C ALA A 270 -14.04 -15.41 -13.54
N VAL A 271 -14.50 -14.16 -13.68
CA VAL A 271 -13.91 -12.99 -13.02
C VAL A 271 -14.06 -13.08 -11.49
N LEU A 272 -15.19 -13.57 -10.98
CA LEU A 272 -15.37 -13.85 -9.56
C LEU A 272 -14.35 -14.89 -9.06
N GLY A 273 -14.19 -15.98 -9.82
CA GLY A 273 -13.17 -17.00 -9.57
C GLY A 273 -11.75 -16.43 -9.54
N LEU A 274 -11.43 -15.48 -10.44
CA LEU A 274 -10.15 -14.76 -10.42
C LEU A 274 -9.97 -13.96 -9.12
N GLY A 275 -11.02 -13.30 -8.63
CA GLY A 275 -10.99 -12.63 -7.31
C GLY A 275 -10.67 -13.59 -6.17
N LEU A 276 -11.24 -14.80 -6.18
CA LEU A 276 -10.94 -15.86 -5.21
C LEU A 276 -9.48 -16.34 -5.30
N VAL A 277 -8.93 -16.45 -6.51
CA VAL A 277 -7.51 -16.75 -6.72
C VAL A 277 -6.64 -15.65 -6.10
N TRP A 278 -6.99 -14.38 -6.26
CA TRP A 278 -6.29 -13.27 -5.61
C TRP A 278 -6.35 -13.31 -4.08
N PHE A 279 -7.49 -13.69 -3.49
CA PHE A 279 -7.59 -13.95 -2.04
C PHE A 279 -6.62 -15.05 -1.61
N ALA A 280 -6.59 -16.17 -2.32
CA ALA A 280 -5.70 -17.28 -2.03
C ALA A 280 -4.21 -16.89 -2.15
N LEU A 281 -3.83 -16.21 -3.24
CA LEU A 281 -2.46 -15.72 -3.44
C LEU A 281 -2.02 -14.76 -2.33
N THR A 282 -2.91 -13.86 -1.89
CA THR A 282 -2.64 -12.93 -0.79
C THR A 282 -2.45 -13.67 0.53
N LYS A 283 -3.33 -14.63 0.83
CA LYS A 283 -3.25 -15.47 2.04
C LYS A 283 -1.99 -16.35 2.09
N LEU A 284 -1.53 -16.82 0.91
CA LEU A 284 -0.28 -17.57 0.78
C LEU A 284 0.97 -16.69 0.91
N GLY A 285 0.82 -15.36 1.00
CA GLY A 285 1.93 -14.41 1.08
C GLY A 285 2.66 -14.25 -0.26
N ALA A 286 2.03 -14.58 -1.39
CA ALA A 286 2.59 -14.34 -2.71
C ALA A 286 2.60 -12.84 -3.08
N VAL A 287 1.74 -12.05 -2.43
CA VAL A 287 1.65 -10.60 -2.60
C VAL A 287 2.43 -9.88 -1.49
N THR A 288 3.38 -9.04 -1.87
CA THR A 288 4.24 -8.26 -0.95
C THR A 288 3.45 -7.42 0.05
N GLU A 289 2.38 -6.80 -0.42
CA GLU A 289 1.54 -5.89 0.36
C GLU A 289 0.17 -6.55 0.53
N SER A 290 -0.04 -7.23 1.65
CA SER A 290 -1.27 -8.00 1.88
C SER A 290 -2.54 -7.15 1.79
N TRP A 291 -2.48 -5.88 2.22
CA TRP A 291 -3.61 -4.96 2.10
C TRP A 291 -4.00 -4.70 0.64
N ALA A 292 -3.02 -4.57 -0.25
CA ALA A 292 -3.25 -4.34 -1.68
C ALA A 292 -3.77 -5.61 -2.36
N GLY A 293 -3.22 -6.77 -2.03
CA GLY A 293 -3.71 -8.06 -2.52
C GLY A 293 -5.18 -8.29 -2.16
N TYR A 294 -5.56 -8.01 -0.91
CA TYR A 294 -6.96 -8.08 -0.48
C TYR A 294 -7.85 -7.04 -1.18
N LEU A 295 -7.38 -5.81 -1.36
CA LEU A 295 -8.16 -4.78 -2.07
C LEU A 295 -8.46 -5.21 -3.50
N ILE A 296 -7.45 -5.72 -4.21
CA ILE A 296 -7.58 -6.23 -5.58
C ILE A 296 -8.55 -7.42 -5.62
N ALA A 297 -8.40 -8.37 -4.70
CA ALA A 297 -9.27 -9.54 -4.61
C ALA A 297 -10.73 -9.15 -4.41
N VAL A 298 -11.01 -8.22 -3.49
CA VAL A 298 -12.36 -7.69 -3.23
C VAL A 298 -12.93 -7.02 -4.48
N VAL A 299 -12.19 -6.09 -5.09
CA VAL A 299 -12.67 -5.33 -6.25
C VAL A 299 -12.98 -6.26 -7.42
N ILE A 300 -12.08 -7.20 -7.74
CA ILE A 300 -12.27 -8.17 -8.83
C ILE A 300 -13.44 -9.12 -8.50
N ALA A 301 -13.54 -9.63 -7.27
CA ALA A 301 -14.62 -10.54 -6.89
C ALA A 301 -16.00 -9.88 -6.94
N VAL A 302 -16.13 -8.64 -6.42
CA VAL A 302 -17.38 -7.86 -6.49
C VAL A 302 -17.71 -7.55 -7.95
N TYR A 303 -16.73 -7.08 -8.74
CA TYR A 303 -16.96 -6.81 -10.16
C TYR A 303 -17.41 -8.07 -10.92
N GLY A 304 -16.82 -9.23 -10.64
CA GLY A 304 -17.24 -10.51 -11.22
C GLY A 304 -18.65 -10.94 -10.81
N ALA A 305 -19.02 -10.76 -9.53
CA ALA A 305 -20.38 -11.02 -9.06
C ALA A 305 -21.41 -10.16 -9.80
N GLN A 306 -21.10 -8.88 -9.97
CA GLN A 306 -21.95 -7.92 -10.69
C GLN A 306 -22.04 -8.24 -12.17
N LEU A 307 -20.92 -8.59 -12.80
CA LEU A 307 -20.86 -8.96 -14.22
C LEU A 307 -21.66 -10.23 -14.52
N ALA A 308 -21.72 -11.18 -13.58
CA ALA A 308 -22.52 -12.40 -13.73
C ALA A 308 -24.04 -12.12 -13.81
N GLY A 309 -24.46 -10.94 -13.33
CA GLY A 309 -25.84 -10.51 -13.25
C GLY A 309 -26.41 -9.73 -14.41
N ILE A 310 -25.56 -9.26 -15.32
CA ILE A 310 -25.99 -8.28 -16.33
C ILE A 310 -26.98 -8.86 -17.33
N ALA A 311 -27.01 -10.18 -17.52
CA ALA A 311 -27.81 -10.81 -18.58
C ALA A 311 -29.15 -11.39 -18.15
N GLU A 312 -29.32 -11.68 -16.86
CA GLU A 312 -30.56 -12.22 -16.32
C GLU A 312 -30.86 -11.51 -15.00
N GLU A 313 -32.07 -10.94 -14.88
CA GLU A 313 -32.62 -10.40 -13.62
C GLU A 313 -32.77 -11.55 -12.61
N SER A 314 -31.64 -11.97 -12.07
CA SER A 314 -31.53 -13.20 -11.29
C SER A 314 -31.14 -12.86 -9.86
N PRO A 315 -31.78 -13.48 -8.86
CA PRO A 315 -31.42 -13.30 -7.46
C PRO A 315 -29.96 -13.69 -7.14
N VAL A 316 -29.29 -14.34 -8.09
CA VAL A 316 -27.90 -14.79 -8.01
C VAL A 316 -26.92 -13.63 -7.79
N VAL A 317 -27.18 -12.43 -8.30
CA VAL A 317 -26.22 -11.29 -8.26
C VAL A 317 -25.95 -10.83 -6.82
N TYR A 318 -27.01 -10.51 -6.09
CA TYR A 318 -26.88 -10.07 -4.70
C TYR A 318 -26.48 -11.23 -3.79
N LEU A 319 -26.86 -12.47 -4.10
CA LEU A 319 -26.37 -13.65 -3.38
C LEU A 319 -24.85 -13.83 -3.55
N LEU A 320 -24.31 -13.74 -4.77
CA LEU A 320 -22.87 -13.81 -5.01
C LEU A 320 -22.12 -12.65 -4.34
N THR A 321 -22.65 -11.44 -4.42
CA THR A 321 -22.06 -10.26 -3.77
C THR A 321 -22.09 -10.41 -2.23
N ALA A 322 -23.17 -10.94 -1.66
CA ALA A 322 -23.25 -11.27 -0.24
C ALA A 322 -22.26 -12.38 0.16
N LEU A 323 -22.04 -13.39 -0.68
CA LEU A 323 -21.02 -14.42 -0.45
C LEU A 323 -19.60 -13.82 -0.45
N VAL A 324 -19.30 -12.86 -1.33
CA VAL A 324 -18.04 -12.11 -1.29
C VAL A 324 -17.90 -11.36 0.04
N ALA A 325 -18.97 -10.73 0.54
CA ALA A 325 -18.96 -10.07 1.84
C ALA A 325 -18.66 -11.05 2.99
N LEU A 326 -19.34 -12.20 3.01
CA LEU A 326 -19.13 -13.25 4.02
C LEU A 326 -17.69 -13.80 3.97
N LEU A 327 -17.14 -13.98 2.77
CA LEU A 327 -15.74 -14.38 2.59
C LEU A 327 -14.78 -13.33 3.17
N CYS A 328 -15.03 -12.04 2.93
CA CYS A 328 -14.21 -10.96 3.48
C CYS A 328 -14.23 -10.97 5.02
N PHE A 329 -15.42 -11.11 5.63
CA PHE A 329 -15.55 -11.21 7.09
C PHE A 329 -14.91 -12.48 7.66
N GLY A 330 -15.03 -13.61 6.96
CA GLY A 330 -14.37 -14.86 7.33
C GLY A 330 -12.84 -14.75 7.31
N LEU A 331 -12.27 -14.12 6.28
CA LEU A 331 -10.83 -13.86 6.20
C LEU A 331 -10.36 -12.80 7.21
N TYR A 332 -11.22 -11.84 7.56
CA TYR A 332 -10.91 -10.85 8.58
C TYR A 332 -10.67 -11.49 9.95
N ALA A 333 -11.38 -12.58 10.27
CA ALA A 333 -11.19 -13.31 11.52
C ALA A 333 -9.76 -13.88 11.66
N THR A 334 -9.09 -14.22 10.56
CA THR A 334 -7.71 -14.75 10.58
C THR A 334 -6.65 -13.66 10.42
N ASP A 335 -6.80 -12.73 9.47
CA ASP A 335 -5.72 -11.82 9.08
C ASP A 335 -5.87 -10.39 9.63
N ARG A 336 -7.04 -10.05 10.21
CA ARG A 336 -7.35 -8.75 10.84
C ARG A 336 -7.01 -7.51 9.98
N SER A 337 -7.09 -7.62 8.66
CA SER A 337 -6.86 -6.51 7.74
C SER A 337 -8.08 -5.59 7.66
N TRP A 338 -7.89 -4.27 7.79
CA TRP A 338 -8.96 -3.27 7.67
C TRP A 338 -9.64 -3.27 6.29
N VAL A 339 -8.89 -3.62 5.24
CA VAL A 339 -9.40 -3.70 3.86
C VAL A 339 -10.52 -4.73 3.74
N LEU A 340 -10.42 -5.85 4.47
CA LEU A 340 -11.44 -6.90 4.46
C LEU A 340 -12.74 -6.43 5.13
N ILE A 341 -12.64 -5.64 6.20
CA ILE A 341 -13.83 -5.04 6.84
C ILE A 341 -14.50 -4.08 5.88
N LEU A 342 -13.76 -3.14 5.29
CA LEU A 342 -14.34 -2.16 4.38
C LEU A 342 -14.91 -2.82 3.13
N GLY A 343 -14.16 -3.76 2.54
CA GLY A 343 -14.58 -4.52 1.38
C GLY A 343 -15.84 -5.34 1.64
N GLY A 344 -15.87 -6.09 2.75
CA GLY A 344 -17.04 -6.87 3.16
C GLY A 344 -18.25 -5.99 3.45
N THR A 345 -18.05 -4.85 4.11
CA THR A 345 -19.13 -3.88 4.40
C THR A 345 -19.68 -3.27 3.11
N ALA A 346 -18.83 -2.86 2.17
CA ALA A 346 -19.24 -2.29 0.89
C ALA A 346 -19.98 -3.33 0.03
N ALA A 347 -19.47 -4.56 -0.06
CA ALA A 347 -20.12 -5.64 -0.79
C ALA A 347 -21.50 -6.00 -0.18
N LEU A 348 -21.59 -6.10 1.16
CA LEU A 348 -22.86 -6.37 1.83
C LEU A 348 -23.87 -5.25 1.60
N ALA A 349 -23.43 -3.99 1.65
CA ALA A 349 -24.28 -2.84 1.36
C ALA A 349 -24.80 -2.88 -0.08
N LEU A 350 -23.94 -3.17 -1.05
CA LEU A 350 -24.32 -3.31 -2.46
C LEU A 350 -25.37 -4.43 -2.64
N ALA A 351 -25.11 -5.61 -2.09
CA ALA A 351 -26.03 -6.74 -2.13
C ALA A 351 -27.40 -6.42 -1.49
N ALA A 352 -27.41 -5.69 -0.37
CA ALA A 352 -28.64 -5.29 0.29
C ALA A 352 -29.44 -4.27 -0.54
N VAL A 353 -28.77 -3.31 -1.17
CA VAL A 353 -29.42 -2.33 -2.07
C VAL A 353 -30.08 -3.05 -3.25
N GLU A 354 -29.36 -3.98 -3.88
CA GLU A 354 -29.89 -4.77 -5.01
C GLU A 354 -31.06 -5.66 -4.60
N ALA A 355 -30.94 -6.40 -3.48
CA ALA A 355 -32.02 -7.25 -2.99
C ALA A 355 -33.28 -6.44 -2.67
N VAL A 356 -33.12 -5.24 -2.09
CA VAL A 356 -34.26 -4.36 -1.77
C VAL A 356 -34.88 -3.79 -3.04
N TRP A 357 -34.05 -3.37 -4.01
CA TRP A 357 -34.54 -2.89 -5.30
C TRP A 357 -35.37 -3.96 -6.01
N ASP A 358 -34.86 -5.19 -6.07
CA ASP A 358 -35.49 -6.36 -6.67
C ASP A 358 -36.81 -6.71 -5.97
N TRP A 359 -36.81 -6.89 -4.64
CA TRP A 359 -38.01 -7.28 -3.88
C TRP A 359 -39.12 -6.24 -3.85
N THR A 360 -38.82 -5.00 -4.26
CA THR A 360 -39.76 -3.89 -4.16
C THR A 360 -40.18 -3.35 -5.51
N ASP A 361 -39.83 -4.04 -6.59
CA ASP A 361 -40.08 -3.64 -7.97
C ASP A 361 -39.61 -2.19 -8.24
N GLY A 362 -38.47 -1.80 -7.63
CA GLY A 362 -37.92 -0.45 -7.71
C GLY A 362 -38.63 0.61 -6.84
N SER A 363 -39.40 0.22 -5.82
CA SER A 363 -40.08 1.16 -4.94
C SER A 363 -39.11 2.00 -4.10
N ILE A 364 -39.15 3.32 -4.32
CA ILE A 364 -38.36 4.32 -3.59
C ILE A 364 -38.62 4.25 -2.06
N GLY A 365 -39.81 3.82 -1.63
CA GLY A 365 -40.18 3.72 -0.21
C GLY A 365 -39.36 2.70 0.57
N ALA A 366 -38.95 1.61 -0.06
CA ALA A 366 -38.15 0.57 0.58
C ALA A 366 -36.68 0.99 0.75
N ALA A 367 -36.13 1.68 -0.25
CA ALA A 367 -34.80 2.29 -0.15
C ALA A 367 -34.71 3.27 1.03
N ALA A 368 -35.76 4.08 1.24
CA ALA A 368 -35.83 4.99 2.39
C ALA A 368 -35.84 4.23 3.74
N ALA A 369 -36.57 3.13 3.85
CA ALA A 369 -36.62 2.32 5.07
C ALA A 369 -35.25 1.71 5.42
N VAL A 370 -34.53 1.16 4.42
CA VAL A 370 -33.18 0.61 4.60
C VAL A 370 -32.19 1.70 5.04
N LEU A 371 -32.29 2.89 4.47
CA LEU A 371 -31.46 4.03 4.86
C LEU A 371 -31.69 4.44 6.32
N VAL A 372 -32.94 4.46 6.77
CA VAL A 372 -33.29 4.74 8.18
C VAL A 372 -32.70 3.69 9.12
N ILE A 373 -32.80 2.40 8.78
CA ILE A 373 -32.21 1.31 9.57
C ILE A 373 -30.68 1.45 9.63
N GLY A 374 -30.03 1.69 8.48
CA GLY A 374 -28.59 1.88 8.39
C GLY A 374 -28.09 3.07 9.21
N ALA A 375 -28.79 4.21 9.14
CA ALA A 375 -28.50 5.38 9.96
C ALA A 375 -28.65 5.09 11.46
N GLY A 376 -29.67 4.32 11.86
CA GLY A 376 -29.86 3.88 13.23
C GLY A 376 -28.70 3.04 13.76
N VAL A 377 -28.25 2.04 12.99
CA VAL A 377 -27.10 1.19 13.35
C VAL A 377 -25.81 2.01 13.48
N LEU A 378 -25.55 2.92 12.53
CA LEU A 378 -24.41 3.84 12.58
C LEU A 378 -24.45 4.76 13.80
N GLY A 379 -25.63 5.29 14.13
CA GLY A 379 -25.83 6.13 15.32
C GLY A 379 -25.52 5.37 16.62
N ILE A 380 -26.04 4.15 16.77
CA ILE A 380 -25.77 3.30 17.94
C ILE A 380 -24.28 2.97 18.05
N GLY A 381 -23.65 2.55 16.94
CA GLY A 381 -22.22 2.24 16.91
C GLY A 381 -21.34 3.42 17.31
N SER A 382 -21.68 4.62 16.82
CA SER A 382 -20.96 5.87 17.15
C SER A 382 -21.08 6.23 18.64
N VAL A 383 -22.26 6.06 19.23
CA VAL A 383 -22.48 6.30 20.67
C VAL A 383 -21.71 5.31 21.53
N LEU A 384 -21.67 4.03 21.14
CA LEU A 384 -20.91 3.01 21.87
C LEU A 384 -19.40 3.29 21.82
N LEU A 385 -18.88 3.72 20.67
CA LEU A 385 -17.48 4.15 20.52
C LEU A 385 -17.16 5.38 21.36
N ALA A 386 -18.05 6.37 21.41
CA ALA A 386 -17.87 7.58 22.21
C ALA A 386 -17.90 7.30 23.73
N ARG A 387 -18.56 6.21 24.15
CA ARG A 387 -18.69 5.80 25.56
C ARG A 387 -17.62 4.82 26.02
N ALA A 388 -16.73 4.36 25.13
CA ALA A 388 -15.64 3.49 25.54
C ALA A 388 -14.79 4.20 26.61
N PRO A 389 -14.72 3.68 27.85
CA PRO A 389 -14.00 4.35 28.93
C PRO A 389 -12.55 4.51 28.51
N LYS A 390 -12.04 5.75 28.53
CA LYS A 390 -10.61 6.00 28.43
C LYS A 390 -9.95 5.15 29.50
N SER A 391 -9.12 4.20 29.07
CA SER A 391 -8.26 3.42 29.95
C SER A 391 -7.35 4.44 30.61
N SER A 392 -7.79 4.97 31.74
CA SER A 392 -7.03 5.88 32.56
C SER A 392 -5.78 5.12 32.96
N GLU A 393 -4.66 5.59 32.43
CA GLU A 393 -3.31 5.48 32.96
C GLU A 393 -3.32 4.91 34.39
N LEU A 394 -3.26 3.60 34.48
CA LEU A 394 -3.05 2.88 35.72
C LEU A 394 -1.57 2.54 35.76
N GLY A 395 -0.81 3.42 36.40
CA GLY A 395 0.50 3.17 37.01
C GLY A 395 1.69 3.35 36.10
#